data_AF-A0A1Y0N8R7-F1
#
_entry.id   AF-A0A1Y0N8R7-F1
#
_cell.length_a   1.000
_cell.length_b   1.000
_cell.length_c   1.000
_cell.angle_alpha   90.00
_cell.angle_beta   90.00
_cell.angle_gamma   90.00
#
_symmetry.space_group_name_H-M   'P 1'
#
loop_
_entity.id
_entity.type
_entity.pdbx_description
1 polymer ?
#
loop_
_entity_poly.entity_id
_entity_poly.type
_entity_poly.pdbx_seq_one_letter_code
_entity_poly.pdbx_strand_id
1 'polypeptide(L)'
;MYHAASDRYDGRVPYRTCGKSGLKLPAVSLGLWHNFGDATPFQTQRDMLRTAFDLGITHFDLANNYGPPYGSAETNFGEHLRRDFMPYRDELIISSKAGYDMWPGPYGQGGGSRKYVLASLDQSLKRMGLEYVDIFYSHRFDPDTPLEETMGALATAVQQGKALYAGISSYSGTKTREAAAILKSMGVPMLIHQPSYSLMNRWIEEDLLDALDETGMGCIAFSALAQGLLTNKYLNGVPADARINRPGGGSFKQDHLSEQNLKHVRALNEIAQARGQSLAQMATAWVLRDARVTSALIGASKPEQIVDLVGAMSNLNFSAEELAAIDGHAVDGGINLWKRPSTDQRLA
;
A
#
# COMPACT_ATOMS: atom_id res chain seq x y z
N MET A 1 27.72 -5.85 10.17
CA MET A 1 27.17 -4.97 9.12
C MET A 1 26.25 -5.83 8.26
N TYR A 2 25.10 -5.32 7.81
CA TYR A 2 24.23 -6.06 6.89
C TYR A 2 24.85 -6.05 5.49
N HIS A 3 24.87 -7.21 4.84
CA HIS A 3 25.19 -7.34 3.43
C HIS A 3 23.98 -7.93 2.74
N ALA A 4 23.40 -7.20 1.80
CA ALA A 4 22.24 -7.65 1.07
C ALA A 4 22.62 -8.82 0.15
N ALA A 5 21.69 -9.76 -0.03
CA ALA A 5 21.87 -10.91 -0.90
C ALA A 5 22.27 -10.46 -2.32
N SER A 6 23.36 -11.00 -2.86
CA SER A 6 23.90 -10.60 -4.17
C SER A 6 22.99 -10.99 -5.34
N ASP A 7 22.11 -11.95 -5.13
CA ASP A 7 21.14 -12.50 -6.08
C ASP A 7 19.73 -11.87 -5.95
N ARG A 8 19.56 -10.82 -5.14
CA ARG A 8 18.25 -10.17 -4.91
C ARG A 8 17.54 -9.66 -6.18
N TYR A 9 18.27 -9.51 -7.28
CA TYR A 9 17.75 -9.07 -8.58
C TYR A 9 17.75 -10.19 -9.64
N ASP A 10 17.71 -11.46 -9.24
CA ASP A 10 17.72 -12.63 -10.14
C ASP A 10 16.44 -12.85 -10.97
N GLY A 11 15.43 -12.00 -10.79
CA GLY A 11 14.16 -12.05 -11.51
C GLY A 11 13.03 -12.79 -10.79
N ARG A 12 13.24 -13.30 -9.56
CA ARG A 12 12.18 -13.93 -8.77
C ARG A 12 11.01 -12.99 -8.46
N VAL A 13 11.30 -11.70 -8.25
CA VAL A 13 10.31 -10.62 -8.18
C VAL A 13 10.41 -9.80 -9.46
N PRO A 14 9.39 -9.81 -10.33
CA PRO A 14 9.40 -8.99 -11.52
C PRO A 14 9.23 -7.51 -11.17
N TYR A 15 9.94 -6.65 -11.89
CA TYR A 15 9.78 -5.20 -11.78
C TYR A 15 8.86 -4.68 -12.90
N ARG A 16 7.80 -3.95 -12.52
CA ARG A 16 6.81 -3.38 -13.44
C ARG A 16 6.98 -1.87 -13.54
N THR A 17 6.91 -1.34 -14.75
CA THR A 17 6.91 0.11 -14.99
C THR A 17 5.67 0.74 -14.33
N CYS A 18 5.87 1.84 -13.61
CA CYS A 18 4.80 2.58 -12.97
C CYS A 18 4.11 3.50 -13.98
N GLY A 19 2.98 3.03 -14.52
CA GLY A 19 2.24 3.74 -15.56
C GLY A 19 3.10 4.00 -16.80
N LYS A 20 3.13 5.26 -17.25
CA LYS A 20 3.93 5.73 -18.40
C LYS A 20 5.26 6.37 -17.98
N SER A 21 5.69 6.19 -16.73
CA SER A 21 6.95 6.74 -16.21
C SER A 21 8.17 5.85 -16.55
N GLY A 22 9.37 6.30 -16.16
CA GLY A 22 10.58 5.47 -16.18
C GLY A 22 10.81 4.67 -14.89
N LEU A 23 10.02 4.92 -13.84
CA LEU A 23 10.19 4.27 -12.54
C LEU A 23 9.64 2.84 -12.61
N LYS A 24 10.41 1.87 -12.12
CA LYS A 24 9.94 0.49 -11.96
C LYS A 24 9.77 0.17 -10.48
N LEU A 25 8.62 -0.43 -10.14
CA LEU A 25 8.36 -0.95 -8.81
C LEU A 25 8.44 -2.49 -8.83
N PRO A 26 8.86 -3.13 -7.72
CA PRO A 26 8.71 -4.56 -7.59
C PRO A 26 7.21 -4.89 -7.63
N ALA A 27 6.83 -5.99 -8.28
CA ALA A 27 5.43 -6.42 -8.36
C ALA A 27 4.81 -6.65 -6.98
N VAL A 28 5.63 -6.86 -5.95
CA VAL A 28 5.24 -6.87 -4.54
C VAL A 28 6.06 -5.81 -3.79
N SER A 29 5.38 -4.92 -3.08
CA SER A 29 5.98 -3.89 -2.21
C SER A 29 5.62 -4.14 -0.75
N LEU A 30 6.45 -3.67 0.20
CA LEU A 30 6.20 -3.87 1.63
C LEU A 30 5.65 -2.59 2.28
N GLY A 31 4.46 -2.68 2.86
CA GLY A 31 3.83 -1.61 3.64
C GLY A 31 4.13 -1.72 5.13
N LEU A 32 4.41 -0.57 5.76
CA LEU A 32 4.83 -0.48 7.17
C LEU A 32 3.69 -0.03 8.11
N TRP A 33 2.43 -0.14 7.68
CA TRP A 33 1.27 0.30 8.46
C TRP A 33 1.19 -0.34 9.85
N HIS A 34 1.50 -1.62 9.93
CA HIS A 34 1.56 -2.37 11.19
C HIS A 34 2.89 -3.09 11.34
N ASN A 35 3.22 -3.44 12.58
CA ASN A 35 4.41 -4.19 12.96
C ASN A 35 5.74 -3.43 12.82
N PHE A 36 5.70 -2.11 12.65
CA PHE A 36 6.88 -1.23 12.62
C PHE A 36 6.85 -0.11 13.67
N GLY A 37 5.80 -0.06 14.50
CA GLY A 37 5.75 0.82 15.66
C GLY A 37 6.48 0.27 16.89
N ASP A 38 6.52 1.04 17.96
CA ASP A 38 7.34 0.77 19.16
C ASP A 38 6.91 -0.49 19.93
N ALA A 39 5.67 -0.94 19.73
CA ALA A 39 5.17 -2.18 20.30
C ALA A 39 5.78 -3.44 19.66
N THR A 40 6.41 -3.34 18.48
CA THR A 40 7.02 -4.49 17.81
C THR A 40 8.52 -4.52 18.04
N PRO A 41 9.12 -5.66 18.46
CA PRO A 41 10.55 -5.73 18.70
C PRO A 41 11.36 -5.26 17.49
N PHE A 42 12.32 -4.37 17.73
CA PHE A 42 13.16 -3.77 16.69
C PHE A 42 13.86 -4.84 15.81
N GLN A 43 14.27 -5.97 16.41
CA GLN A 43 14.88 -7.08 15.68
C GLN A 43 13.90 -7.73 14.69
N THR A 44 12.64 -7.93 15.06
CA THR A 44 11.60 -8.48 14.15
C THR A 44 11.36 -7.56 12.96
N GLN A 45 11.32 -6.24 13.19
CA GLN A 45 11.21 -5.25 12.12
C GLN A 45 12.40 -5.34 11.16
N ARG A 46 13.61 -5.42 11.71
CA ARG A 46 14.87 -5.53 10.98
C ARG A 46 14.91 -6.79 10.10
N ASP A 47 14.50 -7.93 10.66
CA ASP A 47 14.48 -9.21 9.94
C ASP A 47 13.49 -9.17 8.78
N MET A 48 12.32 -8.54 8.96
CA MET A 48 11.35 -8.34 7.88
C MET A 48 11.89 -7.45 6.76
N LEU A 49 12.50 -6.31 7.09
CA LEU A 49 13.07 -5.39 6.08
C LEU A 49 14.19 -6.05 5.27
N ARG A 50 15.09 -6.77 5.94
CA ARG A 50 16.19 -7.50 5.29
C ARG A 50 15.66 -8.61 4.40
N THR A 51 14.72 -9.41 4.89
CA THR A 51 14.08 -10.48 4.10
C THR A 51 13.42 -9.92 2.85
N ALA A 52 12.70 -8.79 2.96
CA ALA A 52 12.10 -8.14 1.82
C ALA A 52 13.15 -7.72 0.78
N PHE A 53 14.21 -7.04 1.23
CA PHE A 53 15.25 -6.55 0.32
C PHE A 53 16.08 -7.68 -0.31
N ASP A 54 16.41 -8.73 0.45
CA ASP A 54 17.10 -9.92 -0.03
C ASP A 54 16.28 -10.70 -1.08
N LEU A 55 14.94 -10.56 -1.07
CA LEU A 55 14.04 -11.14 -2.07
C LEU A 55 13.79 -10.23 -3.29
N GLY A 56 14.36 -9.02 -3.31
CA GLY A 56 14.18 -8.05 -4.40
C GLY A 56 13.03 -7.06 -4.19
N ILE A 57 12.42 -7.00 -3.00
CA ILE A 57 11.46 -5.93 -2.69
C ILE A 57 12.24 -4.65 -2.39
N THR A 58 12.18 -3.69 -3.31
CA THR A 58 12.88 -2.40 -3.20
C THR A 58 11.98 -1.24 -2.76
N HIS A 59 10.66 -1.44 -2.70
CA HIS A 59 9.72 -0.39 -2.31
C HIS A 59 9.17 -0.62 -0.90
N PHE A 60 9.45 0.34 -0.01
CA PHE A 60 8.95 0.41 1.35
C PHE A 60 7.98 1.59 1.50
N ASP A 61 6.74 1.28 1.84
CA ASP A 61 5.65 2.25 1.87
C ASP A 61 5.27 2.62 3.32
N LEU A 62 5.39 3.90 3.66
CA LEU A 62 5.09 4.44 4.99
C LEU A 62 3.99 5.50 4.91
N ALA A 63 3.56 6.00 6.07
CA ALA A 63 2.80 7.23 6.19
C ALA A 63 3.10 7.88 7.54
N ASN A 64 2.82 9.18 7.66
CA ASN A 64 3.10 9.97 8.85
C ASN A 64 2.57 9.34 10.15
N ASN A 65 1.37 8.77 10.12
CA ASN A 65 0.68 8.23 11.28
C ASN A 65 0.85 6.71 11.47
N TYR A 66 1.68 6.05 10.68
CA TYR A 66 1.96 4.62 10.88
C TYR A 66 2.69 4.38 12.22
N GLY A 67 2.34 3.26 12.87
CA GLY A 67 2.68 2.98 14.26
C GLY A 67 1.85 1.82 14.83
N PRO A 68 1.47 1.83 16.13
CA PRO A 68 1.52 2.94 17.10
C PRO A 68 2.84 3.06 17.90
N PRO A 69 3.13 4.25 18.48
CA PRO A 69 2.39 5.52 18.34
C PRO A 69 2.57 6.16 16.95
N TYR A 70 1.77 7.18 16.59
CA TYR A 70 1.90 7.87 15.31
C TYR A 70 3.33 8.36 15.07
N GLY A 71 3.87 8.09 13.88
CA GLY A 71 5.24 8.44 13.48
C GLY A 71 6.32 7.44 13.92
N SER A 72 6.01 6.49 14.81
CA SER A 72 7.01 5.50 15.25
C SER A 72 7.50 4.60 14.12
N ALA A 73 6.65 4.25 13.14
CA ALA A 73 7.08 3.47 11.98
C ALA A 73 8.14 4.20 11.15
N GLU A 74 7.98 5.52 10.94
CA GLU A 74 8.97 6.34 10.23
C GLU A 74 10.27 6.48 11.03
N THR A 75 10.18 6.71 12.35
CA THR A 75 11.35 6.81 13.23
C THR A 75 12.14 5.49 13.26
N ASN A 76 11.45 4.37 13.42
CA ASN A 76 12.09 3.05 13.45
C ASN A 76 12.69 2.69 12.09
N PHE A 77 11.98 2.96 10.99
CA PHE A 77 12.51 2.77 9.64
C PHE A 77 13.76 3.62 9.39
N GLY A 78 13.78 4.89 9.82
CA GLY A 78 14.97 5.74 9.73
C GLY A 78 16.19 5.15 10.44
N GLU A 79 15.98 4.54 11.61
CA GLU A 79 17.06 3.86 12.34
C GLU A 79 17.52 2.57 11.64
N HIS A 80 16.61 1.78 11.06
CA HIS A 80 16.98 0.62 10.22
C HIS A 80 17.75 1.06 8.98
N LEU A 81 17.30 2.11 8.30
CA LEU A 81 17.96 2.70 7.15
C LEU A 81 19.39 3.08 7.51
N ARG A 82 19.59 3.85 8.60
CA ARG A 82 20.91 4.26 9.07
C ARG A 82 21.83 3.08 9.41
N ARG A 83 21.30 2.02 10.02
CA ARG A 83 22.11 0.86 10.48
C ARG A 83 22.47 -0.11 9.36
N ASP A 84 21.54 -0.35 8.45
CA ASP A 84 21.61 -1.48 7.52
C ASP A 84 21.50 -1.08 6.05
N PHE A 85 20.70 -0.06 5.71
CA PHE A 85 20.32 0.21 4.33
C PHE A 85 20.93 1.48 3.74
N MET A 86 21.71 2.26 4.49
CA MET A 86 22.31 3.50 4.00
C MET A 86 23.17 3.29 2.74
N PRO A 87 23.99 2.21 2.63
CA PRO A 87 24.71 1.92 1.39
C PRO A 87 23.81 1.57 0.20
N TYR A 88 22.54 1.22 0.45
CA TYR A 88 21.57 0.78 -0.55
C TYR A 88 20.44 1.80 -0.77
N ARG A 89 20.51 3.00 -0.18
CA ARG A 89 19.42 3.98 -0.22
C ARG A 89 19.01 4.33 -1.66
N ASP A 90 19.94 4.36 -2.60
CA ASP A 90 19.65 4.64 -4.02
C ASP A 90 19.11 3.41 -4.79
N GLU A 91 19.08 2.24 -4.15
CA GLU A 91 18.41 1.03 -4.64
C GLU A 91 16.97 0.91 -4.10
N LEU A 92 16.53 1.83 -3.22
CA LEU A 92 15.25 1.80 -2.55
C LEU A 92 14.30 2.87 -3.07
N ILE A 93 13.01 2.53 -3.08
CA ILE A 93 11.91 3.47 -3.21
C ILE A 93 11.25 3.56 -1.83
N ILE A 94 11.20 4.77 -1.26
CA ILE A 94 10.63 5.03 0.05
C ILE A 94 9.49 6.02 -0.13
N SER A 95 8.29 5.67 0.34
CA SER A 95 7.15 6.57 0.29
C SER A 95 6.71 7.04 1.68
N SER A 96 6.13 8.24 1.75
CA SER A 96 5.33 8.67 2.90
C SER A 96 4.12 9.50 2.45
N LYS A 97 3.22 9.82 3.37
CA LYS A 97 1.89 10.37 3.09
C LYS A 97 1.40 11.31 4.18
N ALA A 98 0.55 12.25 3.79
CA ALA A 98 -0.24 13.09 4.68
C ALA A 98 -1.70 13.14 4.21
N GLY A 99 -2.66 13.05 5.13
CA GLY A 99 -4.10 13.15 4.81
C GLY A 99 -5.03 12.71 5.94
N TYR A 100 -4.58 11.79 6.79
CA TYR A 100 -5.30 11.34 8.00
C TYR A 100 -4.86 12.10 9.24
N ASP A 101 -5.52 11.87 10.37
CA ASP A 101 -5.11 12.44 11.67
C ASP A 101 -3.66 12.05 12.02
N MET A 102 -2.91 13.01 12.54
CA MET A 102 -1.50 12.89 12.92
C MET A 102 -1.16 13.67 14.20
N TRP A 103 -1.69 14.89 14.37
CA TRP A 103 -1.48 15.69 15.59
C TRP A 103 -2.68 16.57 15.92
N PRO A 104 -2.81 17.08 17.16
CA PRO A 104 -3.99 17.84 17.57
C PRO A 104 -4.20 19.15 16.80
N GLY A 105 -5.47 19.51 16.63
CA GLY A 105 -5.90 20.81 16.10
C GLY A 105 -6.15 20.84 14.59
N PRO A 106 -6.58 22.00 14.06
CA PRO A 106 -7.11 22.12 12.70
C PRO A 106 -6.07 21.85 11.60
N TYR A 107 -4.78 21.85 11.95
CA TYR A 107 -3.68 21.64 11.02
C TYR A 107 -3.09 20.23 11.08
N GLY A 108 -3.59 19.34 11.93
CA GLY A 108 -3.05 18.00 12.13
C GLY A 108 -4.10 16.89 12.23
N GLN A 109 -5.39 17.25 12.35
CA GLN A 109 -6.53 16.33 12.36
C GLN A 109 -6.79 15.62 11.00
N GLY A 110 -5.90 15.80 10.03
CA GLY A 110 -6.03 15.34 8.65
C GLY A 110 -6.57 16.41 7.68
N GLY A 111 -6.79 16.01 6.43
CA GLY A 111 -7.24 16.88 5.34
C GLY A 111 -6.17 17.11 4.26
N GLY A 112 -6.46 17.99 3.32
CA GLY A 112 -5.62 18.31 2.15
C GLY A 112 -4.88 19.64 2.23
N SER A 113 -5.07 20.42 3.31
CA SER A 113 -4.53 21.79 3.38
C SER A 113 -3.00 21.84 3.19
N ARG A 114 -2.54 22.89 2.52
CA ARG A 114 -1.12 23.12 2.25
C ARG A 114 -0.30 23.15 3.54
N LYS A 115 -0.84 23.75 4.61
CA LYS A 115 -0.20 23.80 5.92
C LYS A 115 0.07 22.41 6.47
N TYR A 116 -0.94 21.53 6.45
CA TYR A 116 -0.81 20.19 6.99
C TYR A 116 0.13 19.33 6.13
N VAL A 117 -0.10 19.30 4.82
CA VAL A 117 0.66 18.43 3.88
C VAL A 117 2.16 18.73 3.93
N LEU A 118 2.56 20.01 3.84
CA LEU A 118 3.98 20.38 3.84
C LEU A 118 4.63 20.25 5.22
N ALA A 119 3.93 20.64 6.29
CA ALA A 119 4.48 20.46 7.65
C ALA A 119 4.64 18.98 8.01
N SER A 120 3.74 18.12 7.52
CA SER A 120 3.85 16.68 7.71
C SER A 120 5.03 16.09 6.95
N LEU A 121 5.27 16.51 5.70
CA LEU A 121 6.45 16.08 4.93
C LEU A 121 7.75 16.41 5.67
N ASP A 122 7.89 17.64 6.15
CA ASP A 122 9.08 18.06 6.91
C ASP A 122 9.31 17.20 8.15
N GLN A 123 8.24 16.85 8.87
CA GLN A 123 8.34 15.96 10.03
C GLN A 123 8.70 14.52 9.64
N SER A 124 8.12 14.00 8.55
CA SER A 124 8.38 12.65 8.05
C SER A 124 9.85 12.50 7.62
N LEU A 125 10.38 13.46 6.86
CA LEU A 125 11.80 13.49 6.48
C LEU A 125 12.71 13.52 7.70
N LYS A 126 12.38 14.35 8.70
CA LYS A 126 13.12 14.42 9.96
C LYS A 126 13.10 13.08 10.72
N ARG A 127 11.95 12.42 10.82
CA ARG A 127 11.82 11.11 11.52
C ARG A 127 12.62 10.01 10.81
N MET A 128 12.55 9.96 9.49
CA MET A 128 13.28 8.96 8.69
C MET A 128 14.76 9.28 8.50
N GLY A 129 15.19 10.51 8.77
CA GLY A 129 16.56 10.96 8.51
C GLY A 129 16.88 11.01 7.02
N LEU A 130 15.91 11.45 6.20
CA LEU A 130 16.01 11.52 4.75
C LEU A 130 16.03 12.97 4.25
N GLU A 131 16.76 13.21 3.17
CA GLU A 131 16.67 14.48 2.42
C GLU A 131 15.38 14.57 1.60
N TYR A 132 14.97 13.43 1.03
CA TYR A 132 13.76 13.29 0.23
C TYR A 132 13.14 11.89 0.38
N VAL A 133 11.84 11.81 0.11
CA VAL A 133 11.15 10.54 -0.19
C VAL A 133 11.04 10.36 -1.71
N ASP A 134 11.05 9.13 -2.19
CA ASP A 134 10.87 8.87 -3.62
C ASP A 134 9.45 9.23 -4.04
N ILE A 135 8.45 8.91 -3.21
CA ILE A 135 7.04 9.20 -3.49
C ILE A 135 6.38 9.86 -2.27
N PHE A 136 5.81 11.05 -2.46
CA PHE A 136 4.98 11.69 -1.44
C PHE A 136 3.51 11.73 -1.84
N TYR A 137 2.65 11.21 -0.96
CA TYR A 137 1.22 11.05 -1.26
C TYR A 137 0.33 12.07 -0.55
N SER A 138 -0.71 12.51 -1.25
CA SER A 138 -1.98 12.85 -0.57
C SER A 138 -2.68 11.54 -0.18
N HIS A 139 -2.82 11.31 1.13
CA HIS A 139 -3.21 10.02 1.70
C HIS A 139 -4.71 9.71 1.57
N ARG A 140 -5.54 10.73 1.32
CA ARG A 140 -6.97 10.59 1.04
C ARG A 140 -7.49 11.85 0.36
N PHE A 141 -8.61 11.74 -0.35
CA PHE A 141 -9.33 12.92 -0.81
C PHE A 141 -9.92 13.71 0.38
N ASP A 142 -9.85 15.03 0.29
CA ASP A 142 -10.45 15.97 1.22
C ASP A 142 -11.40 16.91 0.46
N PRO A 143 -12.72 16.76 0.62
CA PRO A 143 -13.69 17.56 -0.13
C PRO A 143 -13.88 18.99 0.44
N ASP A 144 -13.26 19.29 1.58
CA ASP A 144 -13.34 20.60 2.24
C ASP A 144 -12.15 21.51 1.90
N THR A 145 -11.07 20.94 1.36
CA THR A 145 -9.92 21.69 0.82
C THR A 145 -10.02 21.75 -0.71
N PRO A 146 -9.86 22.92 -1.37
CA PRO A 146 -9.73 22.99 -2.82
C PRO A 146 -8.65 22.04 -3.34
N LEU A 147 -8.96 21.29 -4.40
CA LEU A 147 -8.04 20.27 -4.92
C LEU A 147 -6.73 20.91 -5.39
N GLU A 148 -6.80 22.13 -5.92
CA GLU A 148 -5.66 22.97 -6.33
C GLU A 148 -4.71 23.26 -5.17
N GLU A 149 -5.21 23.44 -3.95
CA GLU A 149 -4.36 23.67 -2.78
C GLU A 149 -3.57 22.40 -2.43
N THR A 150 -4.24 21.25 -2.44
CA THR A 150 -3.62 19.95 -2.15
C THR A 150 -2.58 19.60 -3.22
N MET A 151 -2.94 19.75 -4.50
CA MET A 151 -2.02 19.51 -5.63
C MET A 151 -0.86 20.51 -5.64
N GLY A 152 -1.13 21.78 -5.32
CA GLY A 152 -0.09 22.80 -5.17
C GLY A 152 0.90 22.48 -4.04
N ALA A 153 0.46 21.83 -2.97
CA ALA A 153 1.34 21.32 -1.92
C ALA A 153 2.23 20.16 -2.41
N LEU A 154 1.67 19.20 -3.15
CA LEU A 154 2.47 18.12 -3.77
C LEU A 154 3.47 18.66 -4.80
N ALA A 155 3.06 19.60 -5.65
CA ALA A 155 3.96 20.27 -6.59
C ALA A 155 5.11 20.97 -5.87
N THR A 156 4.82 21.65 -4.76
CA THR A 156 5.86 22.29 -3.92
C THR A 156 6.84 21.27 -3.35
N ALA A 157 6.36 20.13 -2.85
CA ALA A 157 7.23 19.07 -2.32
C ALA A 157 8.24 18.58 -3.38
N VAL A 158 7.77 18.39 -4.62
CA VAL A 158 8.63 17.97 -5.74
C VAL A 158 9.59 19.09 -6.15
N GLN A 159 9.10 20.31 -6.34
CA GLN A 159 9.92 21.45 -6.78
C GLN A 159 10.98 21.87 -5.76
N GLN A 160 10.75 21.60 -4.47
CA GLN A 160 11.74 21.80 -3.40
C GLN A 160 12.74 20.65 -3.28
N GLY A 161 12.62 19.58 -4.07
CA GLY A 161 13.48 18.40 -3.99
C GLY A 161 13.25 17.54 -2.76
N LYS A 162 12.12 17.70 -2.06
CA LYS A 162 11.75 16.92 -0.86
C LYS A 162 10.99 15.64 -1.20
N ALA A 163 10.49 15.54 -2.43
CA ALA A 163 9.94 14.34 -3.01
C ALA A 163 10.41 14.21 -4.47
N LEU A 164 10.74 13.01 -4.95
CA LEU A 164 11.04 12.82 -6.38
C LEU A 164 9.76 12.79 -7.21
N TYR A 165 8.73 12.12 -6.69
CA TYR A 165 7.44 11.93 -7.36
C TYR A 165 6.27 12.23 -6.41
N ALA A 166 5.13 12.57 -7.00
CA ALA A 166 3.87 12.76 -6.29
C ALA A 166 2.91 11.60 -6.56
N GLY A 167 2.15 11.20 -5.54
CA GLY A 167 1.09 10.20 -5.65
C GLY A 167 -0.20 10.63 -4.93
N ILE A 168 -1.27 9.89 -5.19
CA ILE A 168 -2.56 10.04 -4.49
C ILE A 168 -3.06 8.68 -4.02
N SER A 169 -3.87 8.67 -2.95
CA SER A 169 -4.42 7.44 -2.37
C SER A 169 -5.90 7.59 -2.12
N SER A 170 -6.68 6.58 -2.50
CA SER A 170 -8.13 6.53 -2.25
C SER A 170 -8.93 7.69 -2.87
N TYR A 171 -8.52 8.20 -4.03
CA TYR A 171 -9.33 9.15 -4.83
C TYR A 171 -10.21 8.37 -5.82
N SER A 172 -11.42 8.85 -6.10
CA SER A 172 -12.26 8.32 -7.20
C SER A 172 -11.58 8.48 -8.57
N GLY A 173 -12.07 7.81 -9.62
CA GLY A 173 -11.52 8.02 -10.96
C GLY A 173 -11.77 9.45 -11.47
N THR A 174 -12.93 10.05 -11.18
CA THR A 174 -13.21 11.49 -11.46
C THR A 174 -12.16 12.39 -10.81
N LYS A 175 -11.96 12.28 -9.49
CA LYS A 175 -10.99 13.14 -8.77
C LYS A 175 -9.54 12.82 -9.11
N THR A 176 -9.25 11.60 -9.53
CA THR A 176 -7.95 11.22 -10.07
C THR A 176 -7.64 12.00 -11.35
N ARG A 177 -8.58 12.05 -12.31
CA ARG A 177 -8.42 12.82 -13.55
C ARG A 177 -8.24 14.32 -13.27
N GLU A 178 -9.08 14.89 -12.41
CA GLU A 178 -8.97 16.30 -12.01
C GLU A 178 -7.62 16.61 -11.35
N ALA A 179 -7.21 15.79 -10.36
CA ALA A 179 -5.94 15.95 -9.64
C ALA A 179 -4.74 15.87 -10.60
N ALA A 180 -4.74 14.89 -11.50
CA ALA A 180 -3.68 14.71 -12.49
C ALA A 180 -3.59 15.91 -13.45
N ALA A 181 -4.72 16.45 -13.91
CA ALA A 181 -4.74 17.62 -14.78
C ALA A 181 -4.19 18.87 -14.08
N ILE A 182 -4.62 19.12 -12.84
CA ILE A 182 -4.13 20.25 -12.03
C ILE A 182 -2.62 20.12 -11.81
N LEU A 183 -2.15 18.97 -11.33
CA LEU A 183 -0.73 18.78 -11.01
C LEU A 183 0.15 18.91 -12.27
N LYS A 184 -0.33 18.37 -13.41
CA LYS A 184 0.33 18.51 -14.72
C LYS A 184 0.42 19.97 -15.15
N SER A 185 -0.61 20.79 -14.90
CA SER A 185 -0.56 22.23 -15.20
C SER A 185 0.52 22.99 -14.41
N MET A 186 0.98 22.43 -13.29
CA MET A 186 2.08 22.94 -12.46
C MET A 186 3.45 22.34 -12.83
N GLY A 187 3.52 21.58 -13.94
CA GLY A 187 4.75 20.96 -14.43
C GLY A 187 5.16 19.66 -13.73
N VAL A 188 4.28 19.07 -12.91
CA VAL A 188 4.55 17.82 -12.18
C VAL A 188 3.57 16.73 -12.64
N PRO A 189 4.04 15.61 -13.23
CA PRO A 189 3.16 14.49 -13.53
C PRO A 189 2.79 13.72 -12.25
N MET A 190 1.53 13.30 -12.13
CA MET A 190 1.13 12.37 -11.09
C MET A 190 1.68 10.98 -11.42
N LEU A 191 2.42 10.36 -10.49
CA LEU A 191 3.09 9.08 -10.76
C LEU A 191 2.15 7.89 -10.56
N ILE A 192 1.45 7.86 -9.43
CA ILE A 192 0.85 6.61 -8.93
C ILE A 192 -0.39 6.87 -8.08
N HIS A 193 -1.34 5.94 -8.17
CA HIS A 193 -2.49 5.85 -7.28
C HIS A 193 -2.39 4.62 -6.39
N GLN A 194 -2.73 4.79 -5.11
CA GLN A 194 -2.80 3.72 -4.12
C GLN A 194 -4.25 3.47 -3.68
N PRO A 195 -5.02 2.58 -4.33
CA PRO A 195 -6.37 2.23 -3.92
C PRO A 195 -6.45 0.94 -3.09
N SER A 196 -7.50 0.82 -2.28
CA SER A 196 -7.83 -0.45 -1.62
C SER A 196 -8.37 -1.41 -2.67
N TYR A 197 -7.76 -2.58 -2.84
CA TYR A 197 -8.17 -3.52 -3.88
C TYR A 197 -7.87 -4.95 -3.48
N SER A 198 -8.86 -5.83 -3.60
CA SER A 198 -8.75 -7.27 -3.32
C SER A 198 -9.88 -8.04 -3.97
N LEU A 199 -9.84 -9.37 -3.86
CA LEU A 199 -10.94 -10.26 -4.25
C LEU A 199 -12.30 -9.86 -3.63
N MET A 200 -12.30 -9.20 -2.46
CA MET A 200 -13.53 -8.81 -1.75
C MET A 200 -13.79 -7.30 -1.76
N ASN A 201 -13.03 -6.54 -2.56
CA ASN A 201 -13.19 -5.10 -2.72
C ASN A 201 -12.69 -4.67 -4.10
N ARG A 202 -13.62 -4.55 -5.06
CA ARG A 202 -13.33 -4.38 -6.49
C ARG A 202 -13.76 -3.03 -7.06
N TRP A 203 -13.97 -2.02 -6.21
CA TRP A 203 -14.49 -0.71 -6.60
C TRP A 203 -13.66 0.01 -7.69
N ILE A 204 -12.38 -0.35 -7.84
CA ILE A 204 -11.49 0.27 -8.82
C ILE A 204 -11.75 -0.19 -10.25
N GLU A 205 -12.43 -1.33 -10.43
CA GLU A 205 -12.57 -1.98 -11.74
C GLU A 205 -13.57 -1.28 -12.66
N GLU A 206 -14.48 -0.47 -12.10
CA GLU A 206 -15.54 0.20 -12.87
C GLU A 206 -15.07 1.46 -13.61
N ASP A 207 -14.14 2.23 -13.04
CA ASP A 207 -13.68 3.50 -13.62
C ASP A 207 -12.23 3.85 -13.28
N LEU A 208 -11.77 3.55 -12.06
CA LEU A 208 -10.45 4.01 -11.62
C LEU A 208 -9.33 3.45 -12.50
N LEU A 209 -9.34 2.16 -12.85
CA LEU A 209 -8.28 1.59 -13.69
C LEU A 209 -8.19 2.25 -15.08
N ASP A 210 -9.32 2.68 -15.65
CA ASP A 210 -9.35 3.42 -16.92
C ASP A 210 -8.80 4.84 -16.73
N ALA A 211 -9.20 5.51 -15.65
CA ALA A 211 -8.68 6.82 -15.26
C ALA A 211 -7.14 6.82 -15.11
N LEU A 212 -6.58 5.76 -14.54
CA LEU A 212 -5.12 5.61 -14.39
C LEU A 212 -4.41 5.43 -15.73
N ASP A 213 -4.97 4.65 -16.66
CA ASP A 213 -4.38 4.49 -17.99
C ASP A 213 -4.44 5.78 -18.82
N GLU A 214 -5.58 6.47 -18.80
CA GLU A 214 -5.79 7.77 -19.44
C GLU A 214 -4.76 8.80 -18.95
N THR A 215 -4.54 8.87 -17.64
CA THR A 215 -3.61 9.82 -17.00
C THR A 215 -2.16 9.36 -17.01
N GLY A 216 -1.89 8.10 -17.38
CA GLY A 216 -0.55 7.52 -17.43
C GLY A 216 0.03 7.16 -16.06
N MET A 217 -0.81 7.03 -15.04
CA MET A 217 -0.43 6.71 -13.67
C MET A 217 -0.27 5.20 -13.46
N GLY A 218 0.61 4.80 -12.55
CA GLY A 218 0.64 3.44 -12.03
C GLY A 218 -0.44 3.18 -10.96
N CYS A 219 -0.65 1.92 -10.63
CA CYS A 219 -1.57 1.48 -9.57
C CYS A 219 -0.83 0.57 -8.58
N ILE A 220 -0.86 0.90 -7.28
CA ILE A 220 -0.38 0.03 -6.21
C ILE A 220 -1.54 -0.38 -5.29
N ALA A 221 -1.95 -1.65 -5.39
CA ALA A 221 -3.09 -2.19 -4.66
C ALA A 221 -2.73 -2.44 -3.20
N PHE A 222 -3.37 -1.73 -2.26
CA PHE A 222 -3.21 -2.00 -0.83
C PHE A 222 -4.36 -2.83 -0.27
N SER A 223 -4.10 -3.52 0.85
CA SER A 223 -5.04 -4.47 1.46
C SER A 223 -5.47 -5.61 0.51
N ALA A 224 -4.55 -6.08 -0.36
CA ALA A 224 -4.77 -7.23 -1.24
C ALA A 224 -5.27 -8.49 -0.51
N LEU A 225 -4.82 -8.67 0.74
CA LEU A 225 -5.24 -9.79 1.60
C LEU A 225 -6.49 -9.51 2.44
N ALA A 226 -7.20 -8.41 2.21
CA ALA A 226 -8.35 -7.99 3.01
C ALA A 226 -8.04 -7.99 4.52
N GLN A 227 -6.88 -7.41 4.89
CA GLN A 227 -6.36 -7.36 6.25
C GLN A 227 -6.10 -8.72 6.92
N GLY A 228 -6.03 -9.80 6.14
CA GLY A 228 -5.81 -11.17 6.58
C GLY A 228 -7.01 -12.10 6.33
N LEU A 229 -8.17 -11.56 5.96
CA LEU A 229 -9.37 -12.35 5.65
C LEU A 229 -9.13 -13.32 4.48
N LEU A 230 -8.36 -12.90 3.47
CA LEU A 230 -7.97 -13.73 2.32
C LEU A 230 -6.71 -14.55 2.64
N THR A 231 -6.74 -15.26 3.77
CA THR A 231 -5.72 -16.23 4.19
C THR A 231 -6.40 -17.44 4.83
N ASN A 232 -5.67 -18.52 5.06
CA ASN A 232 -6.19 -19.68 5.80
C ASN A 232 -6.29 -19.44 7.33
N LYS A 233 -5.82 -18.29 7.83
CA LYS A 233 -5.66 -18.01 9.26
C LYS A 233 -6.96 -18.12 10.06
N TYR A 234 -8.09 -17.76 9.43
CA TYR A 234 -9.38 -17.65 10.11
C TYR A 234 -10.35 -18.81 9.80
N LEU A 235 -9.94 -19.79 8.99
CA LEU A 235 -10.81 -20.88 8.56
C LEU A 235 -11.24 -21.80 9.71
N ASN A 236 -10.41 -21.90 10.75
CA ASN A 236 -10.60 -22.78 11.92
C ASN A 236 -10.74 -21.99 13.23
N GLY A 237 -11.31 -20.78 13.16
CA GLY A 237 -11.42 -19.85 14.29
C GLY A 237 -10.36 -18.76 14.29
N VAL A 238 -10.42 -17.87 15.29
CA VAL A 238 -9.51 -16.71 15.40
C VAL A 238 -8.29 -17.07 16.25
N PRO A 239 -7.07 -17.09 15.69
CA PRO A 239 -5.87 -17.37 16.47
C PRO A 239 -5.62 -16.31 17.55
N ALA A 240 -5.09 -16.70 18.70
CA ALA A 240 -4.79 -15.76 19.79
C ALA A 240 -3.87 -14.62 19.34
N ASP A 241 -2.90 -14.92 18.48
CA ASP A 241 -1.92 -13.97 17.95
C ASP A 241 -2.41 -13.16 16.74
N ALA A 242 -3.69 -13.28 16.37
CA ALA A 242 -4.26 -12.65 15.18
C ALA A 242 -4.23 -11.12 15.25
N ARG A 243 -4.19 -10.48 14.07
CA ARG A 243 -4.15 -9.01 13.95
C ARG A 243 -5.28 -8.34 14.74
N ILE A 244 -6.49 -8.90 14.69
CA ILE A 244 -7.66 -8.41 15.43
C ILE A 244 -7.44 -8.31 16.94
N ASN A 245 -6.51 -9.11 17.49
CA ASN A 245 -6.19 -9.15 18.93
C ASN A 245 -4.96 -8.30 19.31
N ARG A 246 -4.31 -7.61 18.36
CA ARG A 246 -3.08 -6.83 18.61
C ARG A 246 -3.35 -5.32 18.66
N PRO A 247 -2.50 -4.53 19.36
CA PRO A 247 -2.55 -3.07 19.30
C PRO A 247 -2.52 -2.54 17.86
N GLY A 248 -3.44 -1.64 17.51
CA GLY A 248 -3.63 -1.17 16.14
C GLY A 248 -4.49 -2.08 15.24
N GLY A 249 -4.93 -3.24 15.72
CA GLY A 249 -5.77 -4.19 14.98
C GLY A 249 -7.24 -3.79 14.79
N GLY A 250 -7.69 -2.69 15.39
CA GLY A 250 -9.11 -2.29 15.43
C GLY A 250 -9.73 -1.97 14.06
N SER A 251 -8.93 -1.85 13.00
CA SER A 251 -9.43 -1.75 11.63
C SER A 251 -10.10 -3.06 11.16
N PHE A 252 -9.66 -4.23 11.63
CA PHE A 252 -10.27 -5.51 11.26
C PHE A 252 -11.22 -5.98 12.36
N LYS A 253 -12.54 -5.86 12.11
CA LYS A 253 -13.59 -6.16 13.09
C LYS A 253 -14.06 -7.61 13.01
N GLN A 254 -14.66 -8.09 14.09
CA GLN A 254 -15.25 -9.44 14.17
C GLN A 254 -16.35 -9.65 13.13
N ASP A 255 -17.11 -8.61 12.79
CA ASP A 255 -18.16 -8.66 11.76
C ASP A 255 -17.61 -9.01 10.37
N HIS A 256 -16.35 -8.70 10.07
CA HIS A 256 -15.71 -9.10 8.82
C HIS A 256 -15.50 -10.62 8.73
N LEU A 257 -15.51 -11.32 9.87
CA LEU A 257 -15.41 -12.78 9.99
C LEU A 257 -16.79 -13.45 10.05
N SER A 258 -17.81 -12.84 9.43
CA SER A 258 -19.13 -13.45 9.31
C SER A 258 -19.06 -14.81 8.60
N GLU A 259 -19.98 -15.73 8.93
CA GLU A 259 -20.06 -17.02 8.25
C GLU A 259 -20.25 -16.89 6.73
N GLN A 260 -20.91 -15.81 6.29
CA GLN A 260 -21.03 -15.49 4.87
C GLN A 260 -19.65 -15.23 4.24
N ASN A 261 -18.85 -14.34 4.83
CA ASN A 261 -17.50 -14.08 4.34
C ASN A 261 -16.62 -15.32 4.41
N LEU A 262 -16.67 -16.08 5.52
CA LEU A 262 -15.88 -17.31 5.68
C LEU A 262 -16.27 -18.39 4.67
N LYS A 263 -17.55 -18.48 4.26
CA LYS A 263 -17.98 -19.38 3.17
C LYS A 263 -17.27 -19.04 1.85
N HIS A 264 -17.20 -17.77 1.49
CA HIS A 264 -16.48 -17.31 0.30
C HIS A 264 -14.97 -17.57 0.41
N VAL A 265 -14.38 -17.30 1.58
CA VAL A 265 -12.94 -17.56 1.84
C VAL A 265 -12.61 -19.06 1.73
N ARG A 266 -13.47 -19.95 2.24
CA ARG A 266 -13.30 -21.42 2.10
C ARG A 266 -13.27 -21.85 0.62
N ALA A 267 -14.25 -21.39 -0.17
CA ALA A 267 -14.33 -21.70 -1.59
C ALA A 267 -13.12 -21.15 -2.38
N LEU A 268 -12.71 -19.91 -2.11
CA LEU A 268 -11.50 -19.34 -2.70
C LEU A 268 -10.23 -20.11 -2.31
N ASN A 269 -10.16 -20.63 -1.08
CA ASN A 269 -9.04 -21.45 -0.64
C ASN A 269 -8.97 -22.79 -1.38
N GLU A 270 -10.10 -23.41 -1.71
CA GLU A 270 -10.13 -24.63 -2.53
C GLU A 270 -9.57 -24.37 -3.94
N ILE A 271 -9.94 -23.23 -4.55
CA ILE A 271 -9.38 -22.80 -5.85
C ILE A 271 -7.87 -22.58 -5.74
N ALA A 272 -7.40 -21.91 -4.67
CA ALA A 272 -5.97 -21.69 -4.44
C ALA A 272 -5.20 -23.01 -4.30
N GLN A 273 -5.75 -23.98 -3.57
CA GLN A 273 -5.15 -25.31 -3.41
C GLN A 273 -5.04 -26.06 -4.74
N ALA A 274 -6.08 -25.98 -5.60
CA ALA A 274 -6.04 -26.56 -6.95
C ALA A 274 -4.95 -25.92 -7.83
N ARG A 275 -4.61 -24.64 -7.59
CA ARG A 275 -3.52 -23.91 -8.24
C ARG A 275 -2.12 -24.20 -7.68
N GLY A 276 -2.02 -24.98 -6.60
CA GLY A 276 -0.78 -25.18 -5.86
C GLY A 276 -0.29 -23.92 -5.14
N GLN A 277 -1.19 -22.97 -4.84
CA GLN A 277 -0.90 -21.72 -4.14
C GLN A 277 -1.56 -21.70 -2.76
N SER A 278 -0.98 -20.98 -1.81
CA SER A 278 -1.73 -20.55 -0.62
C SER A 278 -2.82 -19.55 -1.04
N LEU A 279 -3.90 -19.40 -0.25
CA LEU A 279 -4.90 -18.38 -0.53
C LEU A 279 -4.28 -16.96 -0.56
N ALA A 280 -3.28 -16.71 0.28
CA ALA A 280 -2.57 -15.42 0.31
C ALA A 280 -1.77 -15.19 -0.99
N GLN A 281 -1.12 -16.23 -1.50
CA GLN A 281 -0.43 -16.19 -2.79
C GLN A 281 -1.40 -15.95 -3.94
N MET A 282 -2.51 -16.71 -4.00
CA MET A 282 -3.51 -16.54 -5.05
C MET A 282 -4.13 -15.13 -5.01
N ALA A 283 -4.48 -14.61 -3.82
CA ALA A 283 -5.03 -13.27 -3.68
C ALA A 283 -4.04 -12.18 -4.14
N THR A 284 -2.75 -12.35 -3.84
CA THR A 284 -1.68 -11.43 -4.28
C THR A 284 -1.47 -11.51 -5.79
N ALA A 285 -1.43 -12.71 -6.36
CA ALA A 285 -1.35 -12.91 -7.81
C ALA A 285 -2.57 -12.32 -8.53
N TRP A 286 -3.76 -12.49 -7.96
CA TRP A 286 -5.02 -12.04 -8.56
C TRP A 286 -5.10 -10.52 -8.69
N VAL A 287 -4.67 -9.75 -7.67
CA VAL A 287 -4.64 -8.28 -7.81
C VAL A 287 -3.62 -7.82 -8.86
N LEU A 288 -2.62 -8.63 -9.17
CA LEU A 288 -1.59 -8.37 -10.18
C LEU A 288 -1.95 -8.88 -11.58
N ARG A 289 -3.13 -9.50 -11.76
CA ARG A 289 -3.56 -10.09 -13.04
C ARG A 289 -3.80 -9.03 -14.12
N ASP A 290 -4.28 -7.86 -13.73
CA ASP A 290 -4.47 -6.73 -14.64
C ASP A 290 -3.13 -6.02 -14.82
N ALA A 291 -2.69 -5.87 -16.07
CA ALA A 291 -1.41 -5.25 -16.41
C ALA A 291 -1.31 -3.79 -15.93
N ARG A 292 -2.44 -3.12 -15.71
CA ARG A 292 -2.51 -1.75 -15.16
C ARG A 292 -2.15 -1.70 -13.68
N VAL A 293 -2.20 -2.82 -12.96
CA VAL A 293 -1.73 -2.90 -11.57
C VAL A 293 -0.22 -3.09 -11.54
N THR A 294 0.48 -2.05 -11.10
CA THR A 294 1.94 -1.99 -11.03
C THR A 294 2.50 -2.84 -9.89
N SER A 295 1.87 -2.81 -8.71
CA SER A 295 2.36 -3.53 -7.53
C SER A 295 1.25 -3.91 -6.57
N ALA A 296 1.45 -4.99 -5.81
CA ALA A 296 0.64 -5.35 -4.66
C ALA A 296 1.39 -4.93 -3.38
N LEU A 297 0.76 -4.08 -2.56
CA LEU A 297 1.31 -3.64 -1.29
C LEU A 297 0.91 -4.61 -0.17
N ILE A 298 1.87 -5.42 0.26
CA ILE A 298 1.68 -6.42 1.30
C ILE A 298 2.04 -5.89 2.68
N GLY A 299 1.44 -6.49 3.72
CA GLY A 299 1.87 -6.32 5.10
C GLY A 299 2.28 -7.66 5.69
N ALA A 300 3.30 -7.66 6.53
CA ALA A 300 3.80 -8.85 7.21
C ALA A 300 4.05 -8.58 8.69
N SER A 301 4.07 -9.65 9.49
CA SER A 301 4.38 -9.64 10.92
C SER A 301 5.60 -10.50 11.28
N LYS A 302 6.10 -11.27 10.30
CA LYS A 302 7.29 -12.11 10.40
C LYS A 302 7.87 -12.39 9.00
N PRO A 303 9.19 -12.66 8.89
CA PRO A 303 9.87 -12.92 7.62
C PRO A 303 9.22 -13.96 6.72
N GLU A 304 8.71 -15.06 7.29
CA GLU A 304 8.18 -16.18 6.52
C GLU A 304 6.92 -15.80 5.73
N GLN A 305 6.17 -14.80 6.19
CA GLN A 305 5.02 -14.27 5.43
C GLN A 305 5.46 -13.50 4.18
N ILE A 306 6.62 -12.84 4.23
CA ILE A 306 7.17 -12.13 3.07
C ILE A 306 7.63 -13.17 2.04
N VAL A 307 8.31 -14.24 2.48
CA VAL A 307 8.70 -15.37 1.62
C VAL A 307 7.47 -16.00 0.96
N ASP A 308 6.41 -16.31 1.73
CA ASP A 308 5.17 -16.88 1.20
C ASP A 308 4.54 -15.99 0.13
N LEU A 309 4.44 -14.68 0.40
CA LEU A 309 3.82 -13.71 -0.50
C LEU A 309 4.64 -13.45 -1.77
N VAL A 310 5.97 -13.47 -1.69
CA VAL A 310 6.85 -13.46 -2.88
C VAL A 310 6.64 -14.74 -3.71
N GLY A 311 6.31 -15.87 -3.05
CA GLY A 311 5.93 -17.11 -3.72
C GLY A 311 4.76 -16.97 -4.71
N ALA A 312 3.92 -15.93 -4.58
CA ALA A 312 2.87 -15.62 -5.55
C ALA A 312 3.41 -15.42 -6.98
N MET A 313 4.66 -14.96 -7.13
CA MET A 313 5.28 -14.69 -8.43
C MET A 313 5.52 -15.96 -9.26
N SER A 314 5.50 -17.13 -8.62
CA SER A 314 5.64 -18.42 -9.31
C SER A 314 4.45 -18.75 -10.23
N ASN A 315 3.27 -18.16 -10.00
CA ASN A 315 2.10 -18.34 -10.84
C ASN A 315 1.17 -17.11 -10.79
N LEU A 316 1.37 -16.20 -11.75
CA LEU A 316 0.56 -14.98 -11.93
C LEU A 316 -0.60 -15.16 -12.92
N ASN A 317 -0.64 -16.27 -13.65
CA ASN A 317 -1.61 -16.48 -14.72
C ASN A 317 -2.89 -17.09 -14.16
N PHE A 318 -4.03 -16.65 -14.70
CA PHE A 318 -5.33 -17.21 -14.42
C PHE A 318 -6.01 -17.58 -15.74
N SER A 319 -6.55 -18.79 -15.84
CA SER A 319 -7.41 -19.19 -16.96
C SER A 319 -8.77 -18.50 -16.88
N ALA A 320 -9.51 -18.50 -17.99
CA ALA A 320 -10.85 -17.95 -18.01
C ALA A 320 -11.80 -18.69 -17.04
N GLU A 321 -11.63 -20.01 -16.92
CA GLU A 321 -12.39 -20.86 -16.01
C GLU A 321 -12.08 -20.53 -14.55
N GLU A 322 -10.81 -20.31 -14.21
CA GLU A 322 -10.41 -19.91 -12.87
C GLU A 322 -10.98 -18.54 -12.50
N LEU A 323 -10.93 -17.57 -13.42
CA LEU A 323 -11.51 -16.25 -13.20
C LEU A 323 -13.03 -16.32 -13.00
N ALA A 324 -13.74 -17.10 -13.81
CA ALA A 324 -15.17 -17.30 -13.66
C ALA A 324 -15.54 -17.97 -12.32
N ALA A 325 -14.76 -18.97 -11.88
CA ALA A 325 -14.93 -19.61 -10.57
C ALA A 325 -14.65 -18.64 -9.43
N ILE A 326 -13.60 -17.83 -9.54
CA ILE A 326 -13.26 -16.79 -8.57
C ILE A 326 -14.38 -15.75 -8.49
N ASP A 327 -14.92 -15.27 -9.60
CA ASP A 327 -15.99 -14.26 -9.64
C ASP A 327 -17.25 -14.69 -8.89
N GLY A 328 -17.55 -16.00 -8.85
CA GLY A 328 -18.64 -16.56 -8.04
C GLY A 328 -18.45 -16.43 -6.52
N HIS A 329 -17.23 -16.14 -6.05
CA HIS A 329 -16.89 -16.05 -4.63
C HIS A 329 -16.20 -14.73 -4.24
N ALA A 330 -15.62 -14.01 -5.19
CA ALA A 330 -14.99 -12.69 -5.05
C ALA A 330 -16.05 -11.58 -5.00
N VAL A 331 -16.95 -11.67 -4.02
CA VAL A 331 -18.06 -10.74 -3.79
C VAL A 331 -17.67 -9.67 -2.76
N ASP A 332 -18.33 -8.51 -2.79
CA ASP A 332 -18.09 -7.44 -1.81
C ASP A 332 -18.31 -7.95 -0.38
N GLY A 333 -17.24 -7.92 0.42
CA GLY A 333 -17.26 -8.38 1.80
C GLY A 333 -17.69 -7.30 2.80
N GLY A 334 -18.01 -6.09 2.35
CA GLY A 334 -18.28 -4.95 3.23
C GLY A 334 -17.04 -4.47 3.99
N ILE A 335 -15.84 -4.76 3.46
CA ILE A 335 -14.55 -4.59 4.15
C ILE A 335 -13.80 -3.31 3.75
N ASN A 336 -14.33 -2.51 2.82
CA ASN A 336 -13.66 -1.29 2.38
C ASN A 336 -13.83 -0.16 3.40
N LEU A 337 -12.94 -0.13 4.40
CA LEU A 337 -12.88 0.93 5.41
C LEU A 337 -12.58 2.31 4.82
N TRP A 338 -12.05 2.34 3.59
CA TRP A 338 -11.66 3.54 2.87
C TRP A 338 -12.70 3.95 1.83
N LYS A 339 -13.93 3.40 1.90
CA LYS A 339 -15.02 3.75 0.98
C LYS A 339 -15.33 5.25 0.99
N ARG A 340 -15.27 5.90 2.16
CA ARG A 340 -15.59 7.34 2.30
C ARG A 340 -14.69 8.25 1.45
N PRO A 341 -13.35 8.19 1.55
CA PRO A 341 -12.51 9.00 0.68
C PRO A 341 -12.56 8.57 -0.79
N SER A 342 -12.91 7.31 -1.09
CA SER A 342 -13.06 6.79 -2.45
C SER A 342 -14.30 7.31 -3.20
N THR A 343 -15.11 8.21 -2.61
CA THR A 343 -16.25 8.85 -3.27
C THR A 343 -16.11 10.37 -3.33
N ASP A 344 -16.78 10.99 -4.31
CA ASP A 344 -16.72 12.45 -4.54
C ASP A 344 -17.55 13.26 -3.52
N GLN A 345 -18.17 12.60 -2.55
CA GLN A 345 -19.21 13.20 -1.73
C GLN A 345 -18.65 13.95 -0.52
N ARG A 346 -19.04 15.23 -0.39
CA ARG A 346 -19.20 15.86 0.93
C ARG A 346 -20.35 15.16 1.63
N LEU A 347 -20.04 14.25 2.55
CA LEU A 347 -21.06 13.70 3.43
C LEU A 347 -21.23 14.64 4.62
N ALA A 348 -22.49 15.06 4.81
CA ALA A 348 -22.97 16.00 5.84
C ALA A 348 -22.60 15.61 7.27
#